data_AF-A0A1C6NGT2-F1
#
_entry.id   AF-A0A1C6NGT2-F1
#
_cell.length_a   1.000
_cell.length_b   1.000
_cell.length_c   1.000
_cell.angle_alpha   90.00
_cell.angle_beta   90.00
_cell.angle_gamma   90.00
#
_symmetry.space_group_name_H-M   'P 1'
#
loop_
_entity.id
_entity.type
_entity.pdbx_description
1 polymer ?
#
loop_
_entity_poly.entity_id
_entity_poly.type
_entity_poly.pdbx_seq_one_letter_code
_entity_poly.pdbx_strand_id
1 'polypeptide(L)'
;MPNVLQQYLDVFQAAQQRWLEAHSDYLQQLWRQPLLPTHRQQLAQQLENSLASGASLLRASADLHNDLQVLNERWLGRQQKCWQEYLTTLPKPFGHCMLPMDASLSGCLIASRASRQINHFASTRLSNAPLQAVRGAQRSYRQPDK
;
A
#
# COMPACT_ATOMS: atom_id res chain seq x y z
N MET A 1 -26.89 5.50 -7.95
CA MET A 1 -25.41 5.35 -7.95
C MET A 1 -24.97 5.26 -6.51
N PRO A 2 -24.33 4.17 -6.03
CA PRO A 2 -23.66 4.23 -4.73
C PRO A 2 -22.64 5.37 -4.82
N ASN A 3 -22.72 6.30 -3.88
CA ASN A 3 -21.95 7.53 -3.93
C ASN A 3 -20.46 7.15 -3.85
N VAL A 4 -19.69 7.43 -4.91
CA VAL A 4 -18.25 7.09 -4.98
C VAL A 4 -17.50 7.75 -3.84
N LEU A 5 -17.96 8.93 -3.43
CA LEU A 5 -17.50 9.61 -2.23
C LEU A 5 -17.71 8.75 -0.97
N GLN A 6 -18.87 8.10 -0.83
CA GLN A 6 -19.14 7.20 0.29
C GLN A 6 -18.18 6.01 0.28
N GLN A 7 -17.99 5.36 -0.87
CA GLN A 7 -17.05 4.24 -0.98
C GLN A 7 -15.61 4.65 -0.67
N TYR A 8 -15.22 5.85 -1.10
CA TYR A 8 -13.92 6.42 -0.76
C TYR A 8 -13.78 6.64 0.74
N LEU A 9 -14.79 7.25 1.38
CA LEU A 9 -14.82 7.49 2.82
C LEU A 9 -14.76 6.19 3.61
N ASP A 10 -15.52 5.16 3.19
CA ASP A 10 -15.54 3.85 3.85
C ASP A 10 -14.15 3.17 3.79
N VAL A 11 -13.50 3.19 2.62
CA VAL A 11 -12.14 2.66 2.43
C VAL A 11 -11.14 3.45 3.28
N PHE A 12 -11.24 4.78 3.26
CA PHE A 12 -10.34 5.65 4.01
C PHE A 12 -10.49 5.45 5.52
N GLN A 13 -11.73 5.35 6.03
CA GLN A 13 -12.02 5.13 7.43
C GLN A 13 -11.51 3.77 7.90
N ALA A 14 -11.76 2.70 7.14
CA ALA A 14 -11.26 1.36 7.46
C ALA A 14 -9.73 1.28 7.45
N ALA A 15 -9.08 2.01 6.55
CA ALA A 15 -7.63 2.11 6.50
C ALA A 15 -7.05 2.96 7.64
N GLN A 16 -7.72 4.05 8.00
CA GLN A 16 -7.35 4.90 9.13
C GLN A 16 -7.43 4.13 10.45
N GLN A 17 -8.45 3.29 10.63
CA GLN A 17 -8.57 2.39 11.77
C GLN A 17 -7.38 1.41 11.85
N ARG A 18 -7.10 0.69 10.75
CA ARG A 18 -5.95 -0.22 10.66
C ARG A 18 -4.61 0.47 10.96
N TRP A 19 -4.45 1.70 10.47
CA TRP A 19 -3.25 2.50 10.73
C TRP A 19 -3.13 2.90 12.20
N LEU A 20 -4.23 3.35 12.82
CA LEU A 20 -4.28 3.70 14.24
C LEU A 20 -3.99 2.49 15.13
N GLU A 21 -4.55 1.33 14.80
CA GLU A 21 -4.26 0.06 15.50
C GLU A 21 -2.76 -0.27 15.45
N ALA A 22 -2.15 -0.26 14.25
CA ALA A 22 -0.72 -0.50 14.08
C ALA A 22 0.14 0.54 14.82
N HIS A 23 -0.31 1.80 14.87
CA HIS A 23 0.38 2.86 15.60
C HIS A 23 0.29 2.66 17.12
N SER A 24 -0.87 2.22 17.60
CA SER A 24 -1.07 1.90 19.02
C SER A 24 -0.19 0.73 19.44
N ASP A 25 -0.06 -0.31 18.61
CA ASP A 25 0.81 -1.46 18.85
C ASP A 25 2.29 -1.04 18.89
N TYR A 26 2.70 -0.16 17.97
CA TYR A 26 4.05 0.41 17.95
C TYR A 26 4.35 1.17 19.25
N LEU A 27 3.45 2.07 19.67
CA LEU A 27 3.64 2.86 20.89
C LEU A 27 3.64 1.98 22.15
N GLN A 28 2.75 0.98 22.23
CA GLN A 28 2.74 0.02 23.33
C GLN A 28 4.05 -0.77 23.41
N GLN A 29 4.60 -1.19 22.28
CA GLN A 29 5.89 -1.87 22.25
C GLN A 29 7.02 -0.95 22.70
N LEU A 30 7.02 0.31 22.28
CA LEU A 30 8.04 1.29 22.63
C LEU A 30 8.02 1.64 24.14
N TRP A 31 6.82 1.82 24.70
CA TRP A 31 6.64 2.20 26.10
C TRP A 31 6.84 1.05 27.10
N ARG A 32 6.66 -0.21 26.66
CA ARG A 32 6.91 -1.39 27.51
C ARG A 32 8.38 -1.81 27.59
N GLN A 33 9.28 -1.14 26.86
CA GLN A 33 10.69 -1.53 26.87
C GLN A 33 11.41 -0.92 28.09
N PRO A 34 12.21 -1.70 28.83
CA PRO A 34 13.06 -1.16 29.88
C PRO A 34 14.06 -0.15 29.29
N LEU A 35 14.26 0.99 29.97
CA LEU A 35 15.12 2.11 29.54
C LEU A 35 16.57 1.70 29.22
N LEU A 36 17.05 0.58 29.77
CA LEU A 36 18.40 0.04 29.54
C LEU A 36 18.34 -1.48 29.37
N PRO A 37 18.60 -2.01 28.16
CA PRO A 37 18.71 -3.45 27.95
C PRO A 37 19.94 -3.99 28.69
N THR A 38 19.71 -4.86 29.66
CA THR A 38 20.75 -5.39 30.54
C THR A 38 21.57 -6.50 29.85
N HIS A 39 21.02 -7.11 28.79
CA HIS A 39 21.66 -8.20 28.04
C HIS A 39 21.62 -7.96 26.52
N ARG A 40 22.71 -8.31 25.82
CA ARG A 40 22.85 -8.17 24.35
C ARG A 40 21.74 -8.85 23.55
N GLN A 41 21.18 -9.95 24.07
CA GLN A 41 20.06 -10.67 23.46
C GLN A 41 18.74 -9.89 23.58
N GLN A 42 18.51 -9.17 24.68
CA GLN A 42 17.33 -8.33 24.86
C GLN A 42 17.38 -7.15 23.90
N LEU A 43 18.56 -6.54 23.70
CA LEU A 43 18.75 -5.43 22.75
C LEU A 43 18.44 -5.86 21.30
N ALA A 44 18.89 -7.05 20.90
CA ALA A 44 18.58 -7.63 19.59
C ALA A 44 17.06 -7.88 19.41
N GLN A 45 16.41 -8.42 20.44
CA GLN A 45 14.96 -8.66 20.43
C GLN A 45 14.16 -7.34 20.37
N GLN A 46 14.61 -6.32 21.11
CA GLN A 46 14.00 -4.98 21.12
C GLN A 46 14.07 -4.31 19.74
N LEU A 47 15.22 -4.40 19.07
CA LEU A 47 15.40 -3.92 17.70
C LEU A 47 14.51 -4.67 16.70
N GLU A 48 14.43 -5.99 16.80
CA GLU A 48 13.54 -6.78 15.94
C GLU A 48 12.07 -6.42 16.13
N ASN A 49 11.62 -6.25 17.38
CA ASN A 49 10.24 -5.88 17.68
C ASN A 49 9.91 -4.46 17.16
N SER A 50 10.80 -3.49 17.38
CA SER A 50 10.65 -2.11 16.88
C SER A 50 10.61 -2.05 15.35
N LEU A 51 11.44 -2.82 14.67
CA LEU A 51 11.42 -2.89 13.20
C LEU A 51 10.21 -3.64 12.66
N ALA A 52 9.74 -4.67 13.37
CA ALA A 52 8.53 -5.40 12.99
C ALA A 52 7.28 -4.52 13.09
N SER A 53 7.17 -3.68 14.14
CA SER A 53 6.08 -2.72 14.28
C SER A 53 6.23 -1.51 13.33
N GLY A 54 7.45 -1.08 13.02
CA GLY A 54 7.68 -0.13 11.92
C GLY A 54 7.24 -0.68 10.56
N ALA A 55 7.52 -1.95 10.29
CA ALA A 55 7.11 -2.63 9.07
C ALA A 55 5.57 -2.80 8.98
N SER A 56 4.87 -3.02 10.09
CA SER A 56 3.41 -3.10 10.09
C SER A 56 2.76 -1.75 9.77
N LEU A 57 3.32 -0.64 10.25
CA LEU A 57 2.88 0.72 9.89
C LEU A 57 3.05 1.02 8.39
N LEU A 58 4.22 0.68 7.83
CA LEU A 58 4.48 0.85 6.39
C LEU A 58 3.53 -0.01 5.55
N ARG A 59 3.25 -1.23 6.01
CA ARG A 59 2.30 -2.14 5.36
C ARG A 59 0.88 -1.59 5.36
N ALA A 60 0.40 -1.07 6.50
CA ALA A 60 -0.92 -0.45 6.60
C ALA A 60 -1.08 0.74 5.63
N SER A 61 -0.03 1.57 5.50
CA SER A 61 -0.02 2.69 4.54
C SER A 61 -0.04 2.21 3.08
N ALA A 62 0.72 1.17 2.75
CA ALA A 62 0.71 0.60 1.42
C ALA A 62 -0.62 -0.09 1.07
N ASP A 63 -1.25 -0.75 2.04
CA ASP A 63 -2.56 -1.39 1.87
C ASP A 63 -3.64 -0.33 1.60
N LEU A 64 -3.62 0.80 2.31
CA LEU A 64 -4.50 1.95 2.02
C LEU A 64 -4.32 2.43 0.57
N HIS A 65 -3.08 2.63 0.14
CA HIS A 65 -2.80 3.12 -1.20
C HIS A 65 -3.28 2.13 -2.29
N ASN A 66 -3.16 0.83 -2.03
CA ASN A 66 -3.68 -0.22 -2.89
C ASN A 66 -5.22 -0.22 -2.95
N ASP A 67 -5.88 -0.15 -1.80
CA ASP A 67 -7.36 -0.11 -1.71
C ASP A 67 -7.92 1.08 -2.50
N LEU A 68 -7.28 2.25 -2.39
CA LEU A 68 -7.63 3.45 -3.16
C LEU A 68 -7.40 3.28 -4.67
N GLN A 69 -6.30 2.66 -5.08
CA GLN A 69 -6.03 2.36 -6.49
C GLN A 69 -7.08 1.41 -7.08
N VAL A 70 -7.46 0.35 -6.34
CA VAL A 70 -8.51 -0.58 -6.76
C VAL A 70 -9.86 0.13 -6.91
N LEU A 71 -10.21 1.02 -5.97
CA LEU A 71 -11.43 1.82 -6.04
C LEU A 71 -11.42 2.73 -7.27
N ASN A 72 -10.28 3.39 -7.54
CA ASN A 72 -10.12 4.24 -8.72
C ASN A 72 -10.24 3.44 -10.03
N GLU A 73 -9.62 2.26 -10.13
CA GLU A 73 -9.74 1.37 -11.30
C GLU A 73 -11.19 0.96 -11.56
N ARG A 74 -11.93 0.61 -10.49
CA ARG A 74 -13.34 0.24 -10.58
C ARG A 74 -14.20 1.41 -11.05
N TRP A 75 -13.94 2.60 -10.52
CA TRP A 75 -14.65 3.81 -10.91
C TRP A 75 -14.37 4.17 -12.36
N LEU A 76 -13.09 4.23 -12.75
CA LEU A 76 -12.68 4.60 -14.10
C LEU A 76 -13.15 3.57 -15.14
N GLY A 77 -13.12 2.28 -14.79
CA GLY A 77 -13.68 1.22 -15.64
C GLY A 77 -15.19 1.30 -15.80
N ARG A 78 -15.95 1.78 -14.80
CA ARG A 78 -17.39 2.07 -14.94
C ARG A 78 -17.63 3.29 -15.82
N GLN A 79 -16.85 4.36 -15.66
CA GLN A 79 -16.94 5.54 -16.53
C GLN A 79 -16.65 5.18 -17.98
N GLN A 80 -15.63 4.35 -18.22
CA GLN A 80 -15.32 3.86 -19.56
C GLN A 80 -16.48 3.08 -20.18
N LYS A 81 -17.17 2.23 -19.41
CA LYS A 81 -18.34 1.49 -19.91
C LYS A 81 -19.50 2.43 -20.26
N CYS A 82 -19.85 3.36 -19.37
CA CYS A 82 -20.89 4.35 -19.64
C CYS A 82 -20.54 5.22 -20.85
N TRP A 83 -19.26 5.56 -21.00
CA TRP A 83 -18.76 6.30 -22.15
C TRP A 83 -18.87 5.48 -23.44
N GLN A 84 -18.47 4.22 -23.45
CA GLN A 84 -18.63 3.32 -24.59
C GLN A 84 -20.10 3.13 -24.98
N GLU A 85 -20.99 2.94 -24.01
CA GLU A 85 -22.44 2.87 -24.24
C GLU A 85 -22.95 4.17 -24.88
N TYR A 86 -22.56 5.32 -24.37
CA TYR A 86 -22.90 6.62 -24.96
C TYR A 86 -22.38 6.74 -26.41
N LEU A 87 -21.13 6.33 -26.66
CA LEU A 87 -20.54 6.34 -28.00
C LEU A 87 -21.28 5.44 -28.99
N THR A 88 -21.81 4.30 -28.55
CA THR A 88 -22.62 3.43 -29.42
C THR A 88 -23.96 4.04 -29.82
N THR A 89 -24.46 5.02 -29.07
CA THR A 89 -25.72 5.73 -29.39
C THR A 89 -25.53 6.96 -30.28
N LEU A 90 -24.28 7.40 -30.51
CA LEU A 90 -23.97 8.58 -31.30
C LEU A 90 -23.92 8.28 -32.81
N PRO A 91 -24.29 9.25 -33.68
CA PRO A 91 -24.15 9.11 -35.12
C PRO A 91 -22.69 8.84 -35.54
N LYS A 92 -22.50 7.93 -36.49
CA LYS A 92 -21.20 7.49 -37.06
C LYS A 92 -20.17 8.59 -37.37
N PRO A 93 -20.50 9.81 -37.85
CA PRO A 93 -19.48 10.82 -38.15
C PRO A 93 -18.67 11.31 -36.93
N PHE A 94 -19.13 11.10 -35.69
CA PHE A 94 -18.41 11.54 -34.48
C PHE A 94 -17.38 10.53 -33.95
N GLY A 95 -17.32 9.31 -34.50
CA GLY A 95 -16.46 8.23 -33.99
C GLY A 95 -14.96 8.53 -34.04
N HIS A 96 -14.50 9.27 -35.05
CA HIS A 96 -13.07 9.59 -35.21
C HIS A 96 -12.54 10.59 -34.17
N CYS A 97 -13.39 11.46 -33.62
CA CYS A 97 -13.01 12.42 -32.58
C CYS A 97 -12.93 11.80 -31.18
N MET A 98 -13.49 10.60 -30.99
CA MET A 98 -13.68 9.97 -29.68
C MET A 98 -12.66 8.86 -29.38
N LEU A 99 -12.07 8.27 -30.42
CA LEU A 99 -10.98 7.28 -30.33
C LEU A 99 -9.81 7.69 -29.39
N PRO A 100 -9.34 8.96 -29.38
CA PRO A 100 -8.29 9.40 -28.48
C PRO A 100 -8.70 9.36 -27.00
N MET A 101 -9.98 9.61 -26.69
CA MET A 101 -10.50 9.56 -25.31
C MET A 101 -10.65 8.13 -24.80
N ASP A 102 -11.06 7.19 -25.66
CA ASP A 102 -11.11 5.77 -25.30
C ASP A 102 -9.70 5.19 -25.06
N ALA A 103 -8.74 5.58 -25.90
CA ALA A 103 -7.35 5.17 -25.75
C ALA A 103 -6.70 5.75 -24.49
N SER A 104 -7.01 7.01 -24.13
CA SER A 104 -6.47 7.65 -22.93
C SER A 104 -7.02 7.03 -21.65
N LEU A 105 -8.33 6.76 -21.57
CA LEU A 105 -8.95 6.07 -20.43
C LEU A 105 -8.40 4.65 -20.26
N SER A 106 -8.24 3.92 -21.37
CA SER A 106 -7.63 2.59 -21.37
C SER A 106 -6.16 2.65 -20.91
N GLY A 107 -5.41 3.66 -21.36
CA GLY A 107 -4.04 3.94 -20.93
C GLY A 107 -3.95 4.23 -19.43
N CYS A 108 -4.86 5.03 -18.87
CA CYS A 108 -4.93 5.30 -17.44
C CYS A 108 -5.17 4.02 -16.61
N LEU A 109 -6.04 3.11 -17.08
CA LEU A 109 -6.25 1.81 -16.41
C LEU A 109 -5.00 0.92 -16.43
N ILE A 110 -4.30 0.87 -17.56
CA ILE A 110 -3.06 0.10 -17.69
C ILE A 110 -1.99 0.68 -16.77
N ALA A 111 -1.81 2.00 -16.80
CA ALA A 111 -0.88 2.71 -15.93
C ALA A 111 -1.21 2.49 -14.45
N SER A 112 -2.50 2.57 -14.06
CA SER A 112 -2.94 2.31 -12.68
C SER A 112 -2.59 0.89 -12.23
N ARG A 113 -2.83 -0.12 -13.07
CA ARG A 113 -2.50 -1.51 -12.75
C ARG A 113 -0.99 -1.73 -12.63
N ALA A 114 -0.21 -1.13 -13.52
CA ALA A 114 1.25 -1.17 -13.46
C ALA A 114 1.77 -0.49 -12.18
N SER A 115 1.25 0.70 -11.85
CA SER A 115 1.56 1.39 -10.61
C SER A 115 1.22 0.56 -9.38
N ARG A 116 0.09 -0.17 -9.38
CA ARG A 116 -0.25 -1.09 -8.28
C ARG A 116 0.75 -2.22 -8.13
N GLN A 117 1.21 -2.82 -9.23
CA GLN A 117 2.23 -3.88 -9.18
C GLN A 117 3.57 -3.35 -8.66
N ILE A 118 3.99 -2.17 -9.13
CA ILE A 118 5.21 -1.50 -8.67
C ILE A 118 5.10 -1.17 -7.18
N ASN A 119 3.97 -0.62 -6.73
CA ASN A 119 3.74 -0.30 -5.32
C ASN A 119 3.69 -1.55 -4.45
N HIS A 120 3.05 -2.63 -4.90
CA HIS A 120 3.03 -3.89 -4.17
C HIS A 120 4.45 -4.45 -4.00
N PHE A 121 5.26 -4.42 -5.07
CA PHE A 121 6.65 -4.83 -5.02
C PHE A 121 7.47 -3.94 -4.08
N ALA A 122 7.35 -2.61 -4.23
CA ALA A 122 8.06 -1.63 -3.41
C ALA A 122 7.70 -1.78 -1.93
N SER A 123 6.42 -1.90 -1.59
CA SER A 123 5.94 -2.12 -0.22
C SER A 123 6.49 -3.42 0.36
N THR A 124 6.41 -4.54 -0.37
CA THR A 124 6.92 -5.84 0.09
C THR A 124 8.43 -5.82 0.31
N ARG A 125 9.18 -5.10 -0.54
CA ARG A 125 10.63 -4.97 -0.40
C ARG A 125 11.00 -4.02 0.73
N LEU A 126 10.35 -2.86 0.83
CA LEU A 126 10.59 -1.86 1.87
C LEU A 126 10.22 -2.36 3.27
N SER A 127 9.15 -3.15 3.41
CA SER A 127 8.76 -3.72 4.71
C SER A 127 9.73 -4.82 5.19
N ASN A 128 10.35 -5.56 4.26
CA ASN A 128 11.20 -6.70 4.58
C ASN A 128 12.70 -6.38 4.61
N ALA A 129 13.16 -5.39 3.83
CA ALA A 129 14.56 -4.99 3.77
C ALA A 129 15.16 -4.65 5.15
N PRO A 130 14.55 -3.82 6.01
CA PRO A 130 15.11 -3.50 7.31
C PRO A 130 15.18 -4.73 8.23
N LEU A 131 14.17 -5.61 8.19
CA LEU A 131 14.17 -6.86 8.96
C LEU A 131 15.28 -7.82 8.50
N GLN A 132 15.50 -7.93 7.19
CA GLN A 132 16.58 -8.75 6.63
C GLN A 132 17.96 -8.17 6.94
N ALA A 133 18.13 -6.84 6.88
CA ALA A 133 19.37 -6.16 7.21
C ALA A 133 19.77 -6.39 8.67
N VAL A 134 18.81 -6.28 9.61
CA VAL A 134 19.09 -6.56 11.04
C VAL A 134 19.39 -8.02 11.30
N ARG A 135 18.64 -8.96 10.71
CA ARG A 135 18.98 -10.39 10.81
C ARG A 135 20.37 -10.70 10.23
N GLY A 136 20.75 -10.02 9.14
CA GLY A 136 22.08 -10.13 8.54
C GLY A 136 23.17 -9.64 9.50
N ALA A 137 23.02 -8.42 10.02
CA ALA A 137 23.97 -7.85 10.97
C ALA A 137 24.11 -8.70 12.25
N GLN A 138 23.01 -9.21 12.79
CA GLN A 138 23.04 -10.10 13.95
C GLN A 138 23.78 -11.42 13.69
N ARG A 139 23.66 -12.00 12.48
CA ARG A 139 24.41 -13.20 12.11
C ARG A 139 25.91 -12.94 12.08
N SER A 140 26.33 -11.80 11.52
CA SER A 140 27.73 -11.37 11.54
C SER A 140 28.25 -11.15 12.96
N TYR A 141 27.44 -10.56 13.85
CA TYR A 141 27.81 -10.37 15.26
C TYR A 141 27.81 -11.66 16.11
N ARG A 142 27.14 -12.72 15.66
CA ARG A 142 27.11 -14.04 16.34
C ARG A 142 28.21 -14.98 15.89
N GLN A 143 28.94 -14.66 14.81
CA GLN A 143 30.18 -15.36 14.49
C GLN A 143 31.28 -14.80 15.38
N PRO A 144 31.78 -15.55 16.39
CA PRO A 144 33.03 -15.17 17.02
C PRO A 144 34.11 -15.21 15.93
N ASP A 145 34.96 -14.18 15.91
CA ASP A 145 36.18 -14.20 15.12
C ASP A 145 36.90 -15.53 15.35
N LYS A 146 37.25 -16.22 14.26
CA LYS A 146 38.11 -17.40 14.31
C LYS A 146 39.54 -16.98 14.62
#